data_AF-A0A060ZJQ6-F1
#
_entry.id   AF-A0A060ZJQ6-F1
#
_cell.length_a   1.000
_cell.length_b   1.000
_cell.length_c   1.000
_cell.angle_alpha   90.00
_cell.angle_beta   90.00
_cell.angle_gamma   90.00
#
_symmetry.space_group_name_H-M   'P 1'
#
loop_
_entity.id
_entity.type
_entity.pdbx_description
1 polymer ?
#
loop_
_entity_poly.entity_id
_entity_poly.type
_entity_poly.pdbx_seq_one_letter_code
_entity_poly.pdbx_strand_id
1 'polypeptide(L)' 'MTAADRCDRCGAQAYLRVVLISGGELLFCAHHGRKFEPELKKIAAEIQDETERLTAVPASASEDER' A
#
# COMPACT_ATOMS: atom_id res chain seq x y z
N MET A 1 6.07 17.74 4.30
CA MET A 1 5.28 16.89 3.40
C MET A 1 5.81 15.48 3.52
N THR A 2 5.10 14.57 4.18
CA THR A 2 5.42 13.14 4.04
C THR A 2 4.90 12.72 2.67
N ALA A 3 5.78 12.23 1.80
CA ALA A 3 5.35 11.66 0.53
C ALA A 3 4.62 10.36 0.87
N ALA A 4 3.29 10.42 0.93
CA ALA A 4 2.51 9.23 1.09
C ALA A 4 2.64 8.42 -0.21
N ASP A 5 3.14 7.19 -0.11
CA ASP A 5 3.28 6.25 -1.21
C ASP A 5 2.00 6.27 -2.06
N ARG A 6 2.14 6.59 -3.35
CA ARG A 6 1.01 6.76 -4.28
C ARG A 6 0.86 5.53 -5.16
N CYS A 7 -0.38 5.17 -5.43
CA CYS A 7 -0.67 4.10 -6.35
C CYS A 7 -0.19 4.46 -7.76
N ASP A 8 0.67 3.63 -8.34
CA ASP A 8 1.25 3.85 -9.68
C ASP A 8 0.20 3.92 -10.79
N ARG A 9 -1.01 3.39 -10.53
CA ARG A 9 -2.11 3.38 -11.51
C ARG A 9 -3.02 4.60 -11.46
N CYS A 10 -3.26 5.20 -10.28
CA CYS A 10 -4.24 6.28 -10.15
C CYS A 10 -3.83 7.44 -9.23
N GLY A 11 -2.65 7.38 -8.61
CA GLY A 11 -2.17 8.43 -7.70
C GLY A 11 -2.90 8.51 -6.35
N ALA A 12 -3.85 7.61 -6.06
CA ALA A 12 -4.46 7.50 -4.74
C ALA A 12 -3.44 6.99 -3.69
N GLN A 13 -3.80 7.02 -2.41
CA GLN A 13 -2.98 6.41 -1.36
C GLN A 13 -2.72 4.93 -1.66
N ALA A 14 -1.45 4.51 -1.62
CA ALA A 14 -1.07 3.11 -1.68
C ALA A 14 -1.22 2.45 -0.30
N TYR A 15 -1.62 1.19 -0.33
CA TYR A 15 -1.72 0.28 0.83
C TYR A 15 -1.06 -1.07 0.54
N LEU A 16 -0.67 -1.32 -0.71
CA LEU A 16 0.05 -2.51 -1.10
C LEU A 16 1.39 -2.09 -1.72
N ARG A 17 2.46 -2.71 -1.24
CA ARG A 17 3.79 -2.65 -1.85
C ARG A 17 4.12 -4.04 -2.39
N VAL A 18 4.46 -4.10 -3.68
CA VAL A 18 4.78 -5.33 -4.38
C VAL A 18 6.23 -5.27 -4.81
N VAL A 19 7.09 -6.05 -4.15
CA VAL A 19 8.49 -6.19 -4.55
C VAL A 19 8.55 -7.18 -5.70
N LEU A 20 9.14 -6.80 -6.83
CA LEU A 20 9.21 -7.64 -8.03
C LEU A 20 10.40 -8.60 -7.98
N ILE A 21 10.25 -9.81 -8.52
CA ILE A 21 11.35 -10.78 -8.66
C ILE A 21 12.49 -10.20 -9.53
N SER A 22 12.15 -9.37 -10.52
CA SER A 22 13.10 -8.67 -11.38
C SER A 22 13.84 -7.52 -10.66
N GLY A 23 13.49 -7.22 -9.41
CA GLY A 23 13.92 -6.02 -8.69
C GLY A 23 12.97 -4.84 -8.87
N GLY A 24 13.05 -3.89 -7.94
CA GLY A 24 12.15 -2.75 -7.83
C GLY A 24 10.84 -3.09 -7.10
N GLU A 25 9.97 -2.08 -6.99
CA GLU A 25 8.67 -2.21 -6.33
C GLU A 25 7.58 -1.49 -7.12
N LEU A 26 6.35 -1.97 -6.96
CA LEU A 26 5.13 -1.32 -7.42
C LEU A 26 4.22 -1.03 -6.23
N LEU A 27 3.58 0.13 -6.26
CA LEU A 27 2.68 0.61 -5.23
C LEU A 27 1.25 0.63 -5.74
N PHE A 28 0.33 0.02 -4.98
CA PHE A 28 -1.07 -0.05 -5.33
C PHE A 28 -1.97 0.41 -4.19
N CYS A 29 -3.04 1.12 -4.54
CA CYS A 29 -4.17 1.32 -3.64
C CYS A 29 -4.91 -0.01 -3.42
N ALA A 30 -5.70 -0.12 -2.35
CA ALA A 30 -6.47 -1.33 -2.05
C ALA A 30 -7.33 -1.80 -3.24
N HIS A 31 -7.91 -0.87 -4.01
CA HIS A 31 -8.70 -1.19 -5.18
C HIS A 31 -7.87 -1.84 -6.30
N HIS A 32 -6.75 -1.22 -6.68
CA HIS A 32 -5.92 -1.77 -7.77
C HIS A 32 -5.13 -2.99 -7.33
N GLY A 33 -4.71 -3.07 -6.07
CA GLY A 33 -4.09 -4.25 -5.49
C GLY A 33 -4.97 -5.48 -5.66
N ARG A 34 -6.24 -5.41 -5.24
CA ARG A 34 -7.21 -6.52 -5.42
C ARG A 34 -7.52 -6.81 -6.88
N LYS A 35 -7.64 -5.77 -7.71
CA LYS A 35 -7.92 -5.94 -9.15
C LYS A 35 -6.81 -6.71 -9.87
N PHE A 36 -5.55 -6.46 -9.50
CA PHE A 36 -4.38 -7.07 -10.16
C PHE A 36 -3.73 -8.19 -9.35
N GLU A 37 -4.26 -8.54 -8.18
CA GLU A 37 -3.74 -9.58 -7.28
C GLU A 37 -3.30 -10.88 -7.98
N PRO A 38 -4.09 -11.50 -8.88
CA PRO A 38 -3.68 -12.75 -9.51
C PRO A 38 -2.48 -12.59 -10.45
N GLU A 39 -2.26 -11.40 -11.02
CA GLU A 39 -1.08 -11.11 -11.84
C GLU A 39 0.10 -10.72 -10.98
N LEU A 40 -0.12 -9.89 -9.95
CA LEU A 40 0.91 -9.47 -9.00
C LEU A 40 1.56 -10.68 -8.32
N LYS A 41 0.77 -11.67 -7.88
CA LYS A 41 1.28 -12.91 -7.27
C LYS A 41 2.23 -13.73 -8.17
N LYS A 42 2.17 -13.55 -9.50
CA LYS A 42 3.05 -14.27 -10.43
C LYS A 42 4.42 -13.60 -10.59
N ILE A 43 4.48 -12.29 -10.38
CA ILE A 43 5.69 -11.48 -10.62
C ILE A 43 6.31 -10.94 -9.32
N ALA A 44 5.59 -11.05 -8.21
CA ALA A 44 6.02 -10.58 -6.90
C ALA A 44 7.00 -11.57 -6.24
N ALA A 45 8.10 -11.03 -5.71
CA ALA A 45 8.93 -11.69 -4.72
C ALA A 45 8.30 -11.57 -3.32
N GLU A 46 7.70 -10.42 -3.02
CA GLU A 46 7.04 -10.13 -1.75
C GLU A 46 5.85 -9.18 -1.98
N ILE A 47 4.78 -9.36 -1.22
CA ILE A 47 3.64 -8.44 -1.18
C ILE A 47 3.40 -8.04 0.27
N GLN A 48 3.57 -6.76 0.55
CA GLN A 48 3.19 -6.14 1.82
C GLN A 48 1.79 -5.53 1.65
N ASP A 49 0.81 -6.03 2.39
CA ASP A 49 -0.57 -5.55 2.37
C ASP A 49 -0.89 -4.88 3.72
N GLU A 50 -1.09 -3.57 3.69
CA GLU A 50 -1.48 -2.76 4.84
C GLU A 50 -2.95 -2.29 4.73
N THR A 51 -3.79 -2.99 3.95
CA THR A 51 -5.20 -2.60 3.77
C THR A 51 -6.00 -2.67 5.08
N GLU A 52 -5.51 -3.37 6.10
CA GLU A 52 -6.03 -3.33 7.46
C GLU A 52 -6.08 -1.91 8.05
N ARG A 53 -5.17 -1.02 7.64
CA ARG A 53 -5.13 0.39 8.07
C ARG A 53 -6.32 1.21 7.58
N LEU A 54 -7.04 0.74 6.56
CA LEU A 54 -8.29 1.39 6.10
C LEU A 54 -9.43 1.23 7.10
N THR A 55 -9.42 0.14 7.85
CA THR A 55 -10.46 -0.20 8.82
C THR A 55 -10.03 0.09 10.26
N ALA A 56 -8.73 0.24 10.50
CA ALA A 56 -8.24 0.75 11.76
C ALA A 56 -8.86 2.13 11.99
N VAL A 57 -9.69 2.25 13.03
CA VAL A 57 -10.06 3.55 13.58
C VAL A 57 -8.76 4.29 13.84
N PRO A 58 -8.56 5.52 13.34
CA PRO A 58 -7.39 6.28 13.73
C PRO A 58 -7.46 6.36 15.24
N ALA A 59 -6.51 5.71 15.94
CA ALA A 59 -6.21 6.09 17.30
C ALA A 59 -5.74 7.54 17.17
N SER A 60 -6.68 8.47 17.34
CA SER A 60 -6.43 9.90 17.31
C SER A 60 -5.19 10.13 18.17
N ALA A 61 -4.14 10.67 17.55
CA ALA A 61 -3.03 11.24 18.28
C ALA A 61 -3.61 12.35 19.17
N SER A 62 -3.91 11.99 20.41
CA SER A 62 -4.28 12.87 21.50
C SER A 62 -3.54 12.38 22.73
N GLU A 63 -2.23 12.60 22.78
CA GLU A 63 -1.32 12.46 23.92
C GLU A 63 0.02 13.01 23.40
N ASP A 64 0.66 14.09 23.85
CA ASP A 64 0.60 14.87 25.08
C ASP A 64 1.34 16.20 24.75
N GLU A 65 0.65 17.34 24.72
CA GLU A 65 1.27 18.66 24.91
C GLU A 65 1.38 18.89 26.42
N ARG A 66 2.60 18.92 26.94
CA ARG A 66 2.93 19.50 28.26
C ARG A 66 4.22 20.29 28.18
#